data_AF-A0AAU5SMQ3-F1
#
_entry.id   AF-A0AAU5SMQ3-F1
#
_cell.length_a   1.000
_cell.length_b   1.000
_cell.length_c   1.000
_cell.angle_alpha   90.00
_cell.angle_beta   90.00
_cell.angle_gamma   90.00
#
_symmetry.space_group_name_H-M   'P 1'
#
loop_
_entity.id
_entity.type
_entity.pdbx_description
1 polymer ?
#
loop_
_entity_poly.entity_id
_entity_poly.type
_entity_poly.pdbx_seq_one_letter_code
_entity_poly.pdbx_strand_id
1 'polypeptide(L)'
;MTTERPDTSRPTRRRPGWAVGSVAAAVLLAGGGTAYWASTAHGDGSGDHRTGAGAASAPRVAPTPPGPGIAPGEPDPSGGAVTYRADVKLPDGPAGAPTFAAKGEVTSEEVARLAAALGIPGAPRLNGEQWLAGEAADGAGPRLTVTRTAPGTWNYARFQAGDGNGAGSGSGGDNCKRGQDTCGPATLPQGAGDTAQPVSEQAAKSAAAPVLAGAGQADTKLDARLTQGSVRVVTADPVIGGLPTQGWSSKVSVGPDGTVVAGSGELKAPVRAADEPVVGAVEALARLNARSGGSDGTGPGPSGCATSVPQTPDTPTGATDTLPCNPEPRPMKPPRTETVRGAVLGLAAGTVDSGERGLVPAWFFEVAGKDGGPSRTVVEPASSRETVAPGAGASRTVPGFSYKEADRTLTVNFWGGVCSTYAVEAREEGTDVLVKITDTPNKPGRACIMLAKEMSLTVTLQKPLGDRKVVDATTGKQLPRQ
;
A
#
# COMPACT_ATOMS: atom_id res chain seq x y z
N MET A 1 -58.30 73.58 -19.11
CA MET A 1 -58.50 72.11 -19.14
C MET A 1 -57.52 71.52 -18.15
N THR A 2 -58.08 70.77 -17.19
CA THR A 2 -57.43 69.87 -16.21
C THR A 2 -56.38 70.45 -15.23
N THR A 3 -56.91 70.78 -14.05
CA THR A 3 -56.44 70.55 -12.65
C THR A 3 -55.25 69.57 -12.47
N GLU A 4 -54.39 69.57 -11.45
CA GLU A 4 -54.39 70.02 -10.03
C GLU A 4 -52.90 69.97 -9.58
N ARG A 5 -52.28 71.00 -8.97
CA ARG A 5 -52.13 71.29 -7.52
C ARG A 5 -51.38 70.21 -6.67
N PRO A 6 -50.70 70.55 -5.55
CA PRO A 6 -49.39 71.22 -5.54
C PRO A 6 -48.40 70.68 -4.45
N ASP A 7 -47.27 71.40 -4.33
CA ASP A 7 -46.58 71.82 -3.09
C ASP A 7 -45.64 70.90 -2.27
N THR A 8 -44.38 71.39 -2.22
CA THR A 8 -43.51 71.65 -1.04
C THR A 8 -43.28 70.53 -0.02
N SER A 9 -42.07 70.17 0.39
CA SER A 9 -41.13 70.98 1.18
C SER A 9 -39.85 70.17 1.49
N ARG A 10 -38.72 70.86 1.61
CA ARG A 10 -37.43 70.41 2.21
C ARG A 10 -37.53 70.33 3.76
N PRO A 11 -36.45 70.13 4.55
CA PRO A 11 -35.35 69.14 4.58
C PRO A 11 -35.16 68.54 6.02
N THR A 12 -34.18 67.64 6.28
CA THR A 12 -33.16 67.73 7.38
C THR A 12 -32.44 66.41 7.76
N ARG A 13 -31.14 66.58 8.09
CA ARG A 13 -30.11 65.76 8.79
C ARG A 13 -30.54 64.50 9.60
N ARG A 14 -29.65 63.48 9.60
CA ARG A 14 -28.73 63.07 10.71
C ARG A 14 -27.94 61.78 10.36
N ARG A 15 -26.64 61.74 10.71
CA ARG A 15 -25.84 60.54 11.11
C ARG A 15 -25.77 60.53 12.67
N PRO A 16 -25.33 59.50 13.45
CA PRO A 16 -24.40 58.38 13.15
C PRO A 16 -24.66 57.04 13.90
N GLY A 17 -23.75 56.05 13.80
CA GLY A 17 -23.67 54.85 14.66
C GLY A 17 -22.46 53.96 14.30
N TRP A 18 -21.67 53.56 15.29
CA TRP A 18 -20.30 53.02 15.22
C TRP A 18 -20.22 51.49 14.99
N ALA A 19 -19.10 50.98 14.43
CA ALA A 19 -18.47 49.71 14.89
C ALA A 19 -17.10 49.42 14.22
N VAL A 20 -16.05 49.46 15.06
CA VAL A 20 -14.97 48.49 15.27
C VAL A 20 -14.32 47.83 14.04
N GLY A 21 -13.05 48.18 13.81
CA GLY A 21 -12.12 47.38 13.00
C GLY A 21 -11.55 46.22 13.81
N SER A 22 -11.60 45.02 13.23
CA SER A 22 -10.93 43.82 13.74
C SER A 22 -9.98 43.29 12.67
N VAL A 23 -8.70 43.29 13.02
CA VAL A 23 -7.62 42.61 12.29
C VAL A 23 -7.74 41.12 12.62
N ALA A 24 -8.11 40.30 11.64
CA ALA A 24 -8.00 38.85 11.74
C ALA A 24 -6.72 38.41 11.02
N ALA A 25 -5.66 38.17 11.79
CA ALA A 25 -4.48 37.45 11.33
C ALA A 25 -4.83 35.96 11.27
N ALA A 26 -4.98 35.41 10.05
CA ALA A 26 -5.15 33.98 9.86
C ALA A 26 -3.77 33.30 9.87
N VAL A 27 -3.48 32.57 10.96
CA VAL A 27 -2.33 31.68 11.08
C VAL A 27 -2.63 30.42 10.26
N LEU A 28 -1.84 30.18 9.21
CA LEU A 28 -1.80 28.92 8.47
C LEU A 28 -1.06 27.87 9.31
N LEU A 29 -1.81 27.01 10.00
CA LEU A 29 -1.27 25.78 10.57
C LEU A 29 -1.15 24.72 9.48
N ALA A 30 0.09 24.32 9.22
CA ALA A 30 0.43 23.10 8.52
C ALA A 30 0.05 21.88 9.39
N GLY A 31 -1.09 21.25 9.09
CA GLY A 31 -1.34 19.83 9.37
C GLY A 31 -1.04 19.07 8.07
N GLY A 32 -0.12 18.12 8.01
CA GLY A 32 0.06 17.02 8.97
C GLY A 32 -0.96 15.91 8.69
N GLY A 33 -1.17 15.57 7.41
CA GLY A 33 -2.12 14.53 7.00
C GLY A 33 -1.65 13.14 7.42
N THR A 34 -2.21 12.64 8.52
CA THR A 34 -2.20 11.22 8.88
C THR A 34 -3.22 10.49 8.00
N ALA A 35 -2.75 9.53 7.21
CA ALA A 35 -3.63 8.67 6.43
C ALA A 35 -4.31 7.66 7.36
N TYR A 36 -5.56 7.94 7.73
CA TYR A 36 -6.48 6.96 8.31
C TYR A 36 -6.93 5.99 7.22
N TRP A 37 -6.66 4.71 7.41
CA TRP A 37 -7.31 3.63 6.66
C TRP A 37 -8.71 3.41 7.26
N ALA A 38 -9.75 3.83 6.54
CA ALA A 38 -11.12 3.51 6.89
C ALA A 38 -11.49 2.14 6.29
N SER A 39 -11.62 1.13 7.15
CA SER A 39 -12.36 -0.10 6.89
C SER A 39 -13.85 0.19 7.04
N THR A 40 -14.62 0.21 5.94
CA THR A 40 -16.07 0.36 6.02
C THR A 40 -16.72 -0.99 6.32
N ALA A 41 -17.14 -1.20 7.56
CA ALA A 41 -18.26 -2.07 7.89
C ALA A 41 -19.55 -1.24 7.70
N HIS A 42 -20.52 -1.77 6.96
CA HIS A 42 -21.84 -1.15 6.77
C HIS A 42 -22.76 -1.46 7.95
N GLY A 43 -23.52 -0.46 8.39
CA GLY A 43 -24.62 -0.53 9.35
C GLY A 43 -25.45 0.77 9.34
N ASP A 44 -26.64 0.67 8.75
CA ASP A 44 -27.90 1.42 8.96
C ASP A 44 -27.94 2.91 9.36
N GLY A 45 -28.13 3.76 8.34
CA GLY A 45 -29.25 4.70 8.17
C GLY A 45 -29.72 5.63 9.30
N SER A 46 -29.52 6.95 9.12
CA SER A 46 -30.59 7.95 8.89
C SER A 46 -30.03 9.38 8.85
N GLY A 47 -30.30 10.13 7.77
CA GLY A 47 -30.18 11.60 7.76
C GLY A 47 -29.40 12.18 6.58
N ASP A 48 -30.12 12.84 5.68
CA ASP A 48 -29.67 13.67 4.56
C ASP A 48 -28.36 14.45 4.83
N HIS A 49 -27.42 14.42 3.87
CA HIS A 49 -26.72 15.59 3.29
C HIS A 49 -25.83 15.15 2.11
N ARG A 50 -26.05 15.73 0.92
CA ARG A 50 -25.26 15.53 -0.30
C ARG A 50 -23.90 16.24 -0.19
N THR A 51 -22.78 15.53 -0.41
CA THR A 51 -21.53 16.08 -0.99
C THR A 51 -20.70 14.96 -1.65
N GLY A 52 -19.90 15.36 -2.66
CA GLY A 52 -19.28 14.56 -3.72
C GLY A 52 -18.64 13.21 -3.35
N ALA A 53 -19.10 12.16 -4.02
CA ALA A 53 -18.46 10.85 -4.04
C ALA A 53 -17.15 10.95 -4.84
N GLY A 54 -16.02 10.90 -4.13
CA GLY A 54 -14.72 10.66 -4.72
C GLY A 54 -14.73 9.34 -5.47
N ALA A 55 -14.36 9.38 -6.76
CA ALA A 55 -14.24 8.19 -7.58
C ALA A 55 -13.34 7.17 -6.88
N ALA A 56 -13.94 6.04 -6.52
CA ALA A 56 -13.28 4.90 -5.92
C ALA A 56 -12.06 4.53 -6.77
N SER A 57 -10.92 4.43 -6.11
CA SER A 57 -9.69 3.90 -6.69
C SER A 57 -10.00 2.53 -7.29
N ALA A 58 -9.70 2.34 -8.58
CA ALA A 58 -9.61 0.99 -9.12
C ALA A 58 -8.57 0.24 -8.26
N PRO A 59 -8.92 -0.92 -7.67
CA PRO A 59 -7.96 -1.67 -6.90
C PRO A 59 -6.79 -2.00 -7.82
N ARG A 60 -5.57 -1.69 -7.38
CA ARG A 60 -4.41 -2.40 -7.90
C ARG A 60 -4.77 -3.88 -7.82
N VAL A 61 -4.67 -4.62 -8.93
CA VAL A 61 -4.43 -6.04 -8.80
C VAL A 61 -3.06 -6.11 -8.15
N ALA A 62 -3.07 -6.26 -6.82
CA ALA A 62 -1.89 -6.68 -6.10
C ALA A 62 -1.31 -7.87 -6.89
N PRO A 63 0.02 -7.99 -7.06
CA PRO A 63 0.55 -9.33 -7.29
C PRO A 63 -0.15 -10.22 -6.26
N THR A 64 -0.70 -11.36 -6.68
CA THR A 64 -1.34 -12.30 -5.76
C THR A 64 -0.53 -12.25 -4.48
N PRO A 65 -1.10 -11.73 -3.37
CA PRO A 65 -0.35 -11.65 -2.13
C PRO A 65 0.22 -13.04 -1.89
N PRO A 66 1.46 -13.21 -1.41
CA PRO A 66 1.87 -14.49 -0.86
C PRO A 66 0.93 -14.79 0.32
N GLY A 67 -0.23 -15.37 0.01
CA GLY A 67 -1.38 -15.52 0.88
C GLY A 67 -1.87 -14.22 1.55
N PRO A 68 -3.04 -14.25 2.21
CA PRO A 68 -3.16 -13.53 3.46
C PRO A 68 -1.99 -13.97 4.36
N GLY A 69 -1.33 -13.01 5.02
CA GLY A 69 -0.34 -13.36 6.04
C GLY A 69 -0.98 -14.36 7.00
N ILE A 70 -0.29 -15.46 7.27
CA ILE A 70 -0.81 -16.49 8.16
C ILE A 70 -1.07 -15.86 9.51
N ALA A 71 -2.35 -15.79 9.89
CA ALA A 71 -2.72 -15.39 11.23
C ALA A 71 -2.02 -16.36 12.20
N PRO A 72 -1.48 -15.88 13.34
CA PRO A 72 -0.84 -16.75 14.31
C PRO A 72 -1.76 -17.93 14.68
N GLY A 73 -1.32 -19.16 14.38
CA GLY A 73 -2.07 -20.41 14.64
C GLY A 73 -2.87 -20.98 13.46
N GLU A 74 -2.91 -20.31 12.30
CA GLU A 74 -3.52 -20.87 11.09
C GLU A 74 -2.51 -21.75 10.31
N PRO A 75 -2.88 -22.96 9.88
CA PRO A 75 -1.99 -23.79 9.05
C PRO A 75 -1.61 -23.10 7.74
N ASP A 76 -0.32 -23.12 7.38
CA ASP A 76 0.21 -22.55 6.14
C ASP A 76 -0.62 -22.99 4.91
N PRO A 77 -1.21 -22.07 4.10
CA PRO A 77 -2.11 -22.43 3.02
C PRO A 77 -1.32 -23.00 1.83
N SER A 78 0.01 -22.85 1.82
CA SER A 78 0.90 -23.34 0.78
C SER A 78 1.20 -24.85 0.89
N GLY A 79 0.82 -25.48 2.00
CA GLY A 79 1.25 -26.82 2.37
C GLY A 79 2.46 -26.81 3.30
N GLY A 80 2.95 -27.98 3.72
CA GLY A 80 4.10 -28.10 4.62
C GLY A 80 5.37 -27.38 4.11
N ALA A 81 6.33 -27.19 5.02
CA ALA A 81 7.52 -26.39 4.80
C ALA A 81 8.20 -26.65 3.43
N VAL A 82 8.46 -25.57 2.68
CA VAL A 82 9.21 -25.62 1.43
C VAL A 82 10.69 -25.41 1.73
N THR A 83 11.54 -26.31 1.24
CA THR A 83 13.00 -26.16 1.31
C THR A 83 13.57 -25.99 -0.08
N TYR A 84 14.40 -24.97 -0.27
CA TYR A 84 15.09 -24.72 -1.52
C TYR A 84 16.49 -25.34 -1.48
N ARG A 85 16.82 -26.15 -2.48
CA ARG A 85 18.14 -26.79 -2.62
C ARG A 85 18.78 -26.35 -3.92
N ALA A 86 20.00 -25.84 -3.87
CA ALA A 86 20.77 -25.56 -5.06
C ALA A 86 21.46 -26.82 -5.59
N ASP A 87 21.22 -27.12 -6.87
CA ASP A 87 21.90 -28.21 -7.59
C ASP A 87 23.11 -27.68 -8.40
N VAL A 88 23.43 -26.40 -8.22
CA VAL A 88 24.56 -25.69 -8.86
C VAL A 88 25.39 -24.96 -7.81
N LYS A 89 26.65 -24.66 -8.14
CA LYS A 89 27.47 -23.75 -7.32
C LYS A 89 26.84 -22.35 -7.38
N LEU A 90 26.40 -21.87 -6.22
CA LEU A 90 25.89 -20.51 -6.07
C LEU A 90 27.06 -19.49 -6.00
N PRO A 91 26.86 -18.26 -6.50
CA PRO A 91 27.88 -17.22 -6.48
C PRO A 91 28.12 -16.66 -5.07
N ASP A 92 29.37 -16.29 -4.79
CA ASP A 92 29.75 -15.62 -3.54
C ASP A 92 29.28 -14.16 -3.49
N GLY A 93 29.07 -13.53 -4.65
CA GLY A 93 28.65 -12.13 -4.76
C GLY A 93 29.75 -11.11 -4.44
N PRO A 94 29.51 -9.82 -4.69
CA PRO A 94 30.40 -8.74 -4.29
C PRO A 94 30.32 -8.50 -2.76
N ALA A 95 31.27 -7.75 -2.20
CA ALA A 95 31.24 -7.36 -0.79
C ALA A 95 30.13 -6.32 -0.46
N GLY A 96 29.65 -5.59 -1.46
CA GLY A 96 28.57 -4.63 -1.34
C GLY A 96 27.89 -4.35 -2.67
N ALA A 97 26.71 -3.75 -2.61
CA ALA A 97 25.92 -3.41 -3.78
C ALA A 97 25.14 -2.11 -3.57
N PRO A 98 24.86 -1.36 -4.66
CA PRO A 98 24.16 -0.08 -4.57
C PRO A 98 22.68 -0.26 -4.24
N THR A 99 22.17 0.66 -3.44
CA THR A 99 20.74 0.93 -3.24
C THR A 99 20.31 2.12 -4.10
N PHE A 100 19.02 2.19 -4.42
CA PHE A 100 18.46 3.32 -5.17
C PHE A 100 17.20 3.84 -4.50
N ALA A 101 17.15 5.13 -4.19
CA ALA A 101 16.00 5.77 -3.57
C ALA A 101 15.06 6.38 -4.61
N ALA A 102 13.76 6.29 -4.38
CA ALA A 102 12.78 7.06 -5.15
C ALA A 102 12.77 8.50 -4.63
N LYS A 103 13.46 9.40 -5.34
CA LYS A 103 13.60 10.81 -4.96
C LYS A 103 13.15 11.77 -6.05
N GLY A 104 12.72 12.94 -5.60
CA GLY A 104 12.31 14.05 -6.46
C GLY A 104 10.83 14.01 -6.83
N GLU A 105 10.48 14.87 -7.78
CA GLU A 105 9.11 15.02 -8.27
C GLU A 105 9.02 14.69 -9.76
N VAL A 106 7.87 14.17 -10.16
CA VAL A 106 7.45 14.00 -11.54
C VAL A 106 7.04 15.35 -12.11
N THR A 107 7.62 15.72 -13.24
CA THR A 107 7.32 16.97 -13.94
C THR A 107 6.13 16.81 -14.89
N SER A 108 5.47 17.92 -15.23
CA SER A 108 4.40 17.92 -16.26
C SER A 108 4.88 17.36 -17.59
N GLU A 109 6.14 17.61 -17.96
CA GLU A 109 6.76 17.12 -19.21
C GLU A 109 6.92 15.60 -19.23
N GLU A 110 7.32 15.00 -18.10
CA GLU A 110 7.40 13.54 -17.94
C GLU A 110 6.02 12.91 -18.12
N VAL A 111 4.97 13.50 -17.52
CA VAL A 111 3.59 13.02 -17.68
C VAL A 111 3.07 13.25 -19.10
N ALA A 112 3.37 14.39 -19.72
CA ALA A 112 2.94 14.71 -21.08
C ALA A 112 3.53 13.73 -22.10
N ARG A 113 4.78 13.30 -21.91
CA ARG A 113 5.43 12.27 -22.74
C ARG A 113 4.69 10.94 -22.66
N LEU A 114 4.36 10.47 -21.45
CA LEU A 114 3.60 9.25 -21.26
C LEU A 114 2.16 9.36 -21.80
N ALA A 115 1.50 10.48 -21.56
CA ALA A 115 0.15 10.76 -22.07
C ALA A 115 0.11 10.74 -23.61
N ALA A 116 1.09 11.37 -24.27
CA ALA A 116 1.21 11.35 -25.72
C ALA A 116 1.40 9.93 -26.27
N ALA A 117 2.23 9.11 -25.62
CA ALA A 117 2.43 7.70 -25.98
C ALA A 117 1.16 6.85 -25.81
N LEU A 118 0.26 7.24 -24.90
CA LEU A 118 -1.05 6.62 -24.67
C LEU A 118 -2.15 7.21 -25.55
N GLY A 119 -1.82 8.16 -26.45
CA GLY A 119 -2.79 8.82 -27.32
C GLY A 119 -3.74 9.77 -26.60
N ILE A 120 -3.37 10.26 -25.42
CA ILE A 120 -4.16 11.22 -24.65
C ILE A 120 -3.76 12.65 -25.07
N PRO A 121 -4.68 13.44 -25.66
CA PRO A 121 -4.38 14.81 -26.05
C PRO A 121 -4.43 15.77 -24.83
N GLY A 122 -3.74 16.89 -24.97
CA GLY A 122 -3.79 17.99 -24.00
C GLY A 122 -2.70 17.95 -22.93
N ALA A 123 -2.61 19.05 -22.16
CA ALA A 123 -1.62 19.19 -21.11
C ALA A 123 -2.07 18.48 -19.82
N PRO A 124 -1.17 17.76 -19.12
CA PRO A 124 -1.45 17.23 -17.79
C PRO A 124 -1.76 18.37 -16.81
N ARG A 125 -2.75 18.13 -15.94
CA ARG A 125 -3.14 19.06 -14.87
C ARG A 125 -2.75 18.48 -13.52
N LEU A 126 -2.13 19.30 -12.68
CA LEU A 126 -1.85 18.92 -11.30
C LEU A 126 -3.09 19.16 -10.44
N ASN A 127 -3.53 18.13 -9.71
CA ASN A 127 -4.63 18.16 -8.75
C ASN A 127 -4.14 17.54 -7.43
N GLY A 128 -3.87 18.40 -6.45
CA GLY A 128 -3.22 17.98 -5.20
C GLY A 128 -1.88 17.31 -5.47
N GLU A 129 -1.73 16.08 -5.01
CA GLU A 129 -0.51 15.26 -5.17
C GLU A 129 -0.52 14.36 -6.42
N GLN A 130 -1.42 14.62 -7.38
CA GLN A 130 -1.56 13.79 -8.58
C GLN A 130 -1.62 14.63 -9.86
N TRP A 131 -0.88 14.20 -10.88
CA TRP A 131 -1.08 14.63 -12.25
C TRP A 131 -2.20 13.84 -12.90
N LEU A 132 -3.05 14.53 -13.66
CA LEU A 132 -4.16 13.98 -14.41
C LEU A 132 -4.03 14.34 -15.89
N ALA A 133 -4.20 13.36 -16.77
CA ALA A 133 -4.36 13.57 -18.21
C ALA A 133 -5.50 12.69 -18.72
N GLY A 134 -6.25 13.19 -19.71
CA GLY A 134 -7.35 12.42 -20.31
C GLY A 134 -8.60 12.43 -19.43
N GLU A 135 -9.38 13.49 -19.55
CA GLU A 135 -10.70 13.60 -18.96
C GLU A 135 -11.63 14.08 -20.07
N ALA A 136 -12.52 13.20 -20.54
CA ALA A 136 -13.63 13.63 -21.37
C ALA A 136 -14.67 14.29 -20.45
N ALA A 137 -15.38 15.31 -20.94
CA ALA A 137 -16.35 16.06 -20.13
C ALA A 137 -17.48 15.18 -19.57
N ASP A 138 -17.70 14.00 -20.15
CA ASP A 138 -18.68 12.98 -19.76
C ASP A 138 -18.11 11.89 -18.81
N GLY A 139 -16.82 11.96 -18.46
CA GLY A 139 -16.16 10.98 -17.59
C GLY A 139 -15.87 9.61 -18.22
N ALA A 140 -16.20 9.39 -19.50
CA ALA A 140 -16.09 8.07 -20.15
C ALA A 140 -14.77 7.85 -20.92
N GLY A 141 -13.84 8.82 -20.87
CA GLY A 141 -12.61 8.82 -21.67
C GLY A 141 -11.40 8.08 -21.07
N PRO A 142 -10.33 7.94 -21.85
CA PRO A 142 -9.06 7.40 -21.38
C PRO A 142 -8.46 8.31 -20.33
N ARG A 143 -7.99 7.75 -19.22
CA ARG A 143 -7.44 8.50 -18.08
C ARG A 143 -6.07 7.98 -17.70
N LEU A 144 -5.14 8.91 -17.50
CA LEU A 144 -3.84 8.70 -16.90
C LEU A 144 -3.77 9.47 -15.57
N THR A 145 -3.41 8.77 -14.50
CA THR A 145 -3.07 9.38 -13.21
C THR A 145 -1.61 9.09 -12.88
N VAL A 146 -0.90 10.08 -12.33
CA VAL A 146 0.49 9.92 -11.89
C VAL A 146 0.70 10.61 -10.56
N THR A 147 1.24 9.92 -9.55
CA THR A 147 1.63 10.57 -8.29
C THR A 147 2.74 11.61 -8.55
N ARG A 148 2.63 12.80 -7.98
CA ARG A 148 3.63 13.86 -8.16
C ARG A 148 4.98 13.49 -7.56
N THR A 149 5.00 12.88 -6.39
CA THR A 149 6.23 12.49 -5.70
C THR A 149 6.78 11.17 -6.24
N ALA A 150 8.11 11.05 -6.29
CA ALA A 150 8.77 9.80 -6.64
C ALA A 150 8.28 8.65 -5.73
N PRO A 151 8.08 7.44 -6.27
CA PRO A 151 8.51 6.97 -7.60
C PRO A 151 7.61 7.37 -8.77
N GLY A 152 6.55 8.15 -8.52
CA GLY A 152 5.69 8.64 -9.59
C GLY A 152 4.81 7.53 -10.15
N THR A 153 4.13 6.81 -9.26
CA THR A 153 3.28 5.68 -9.65
C THR A 153 2.21 6.16 -10.60
N TRP A 154 2.17 5.55 -11.79
CA TRP A 154 1.22 5.90 -12.84
C TRP A 154 0.24 4.77 -13.10
N ASN A 155 -0.99 5.14 -13.47
CA ASN A 155 -2.03 4.21 -13.88
C ASN A 155 -2.78 4.78 -15.09
N TYR A 156 -2.97 3.95 -16.10
CA TYR A 156 -3.75 4.24 -17.29
C TYR A 156 -4.91 3.26 -17.40
N ALA A 157 -6.09 3.79 -17.70
CA ALA A 157 -7.25 3.01 -18.12
C ALA A 157 -7.88 3.68 -19.33
N ARG A 158 -8.06 2.94 -20.42
CA ARG A 158 -8.71 3.44 -21.64
C ARG A 158 -10.20 3.70 -21.43
N PHE A 159 -10.85 2.86 -20.63
CA PHE A 159 -12.25 2.93 -20.30
C PHE A 159 -12.40 3.04 -18.78
N GLN A 160 -13.27 3.94 -18.31
CA GLN A 160 -13.66 3.96 -16.90
C GLN A 160 -14.73 2.89 -16.66
N ALA A 161 -14.79 2.35 -15.44
CA ALA A 161 -15.97 1.59 -15.02
C ALA A 161 -17.18 2.53 -15.15
N GLY A 162 -18.14 2.16 -16.00
CA GLY A 162 -19.35 2.95 -16.21
C GLY A 162 -20.04 3.20 -14.87
N ASP A 163 -20.72 4.33 -14.79
CA ASP A 163 -21.54 4.78 -13.68
C ASP A 163 -22.80 3.92 -13.49
N GLY A 164 -22.75 2.59 -13.67
CA GLY A 164 -23.89 1.68 -13.55
C GLY A 164 -25.07 1.97 -14.51
N ASN A 165 -25.05 3.08 -15.24
CA ASN A 165 -26.16 3.61 -16.03
C ASN A 165 -26.04 3.19 -17.49
N GLY A 166 -25.79 1.92 -17.75
CA GLY A 166 -26.14 1.24 -19.01
C GLY A 166 -25.64 1.83 -20.35
N ALA A 167 -24.72 2.80 -20.35
CA ALA A 167 -24.23 3.47 -21.54
C ALA A 167 -22.69 3.39 -21.61
N GLY A 168 -22.16 2.18 -21.54
CA GLY A 168 -20.73 1.92 -21.70
C GLY A 168 -20.44 0.43 -21.60
N SER A 169 -20.20 -0.20 -22.75
CA SER A 169 -19.76 -1.59 -22.80
C SER A 169 -18.41 -1.71 -22.09
N GLY A 170 -18.35 -2.40 -20.95
CA GLY A 170 -17.08 -2.66 -20.27
C GLY A 170 -17.10 -3.01 -18.78
N SER A 171 -18.24 -3.26 -18.15
CA SER A 171 -18.38 -4.09 -16.92
C SER A 171 -19.85 -4.05 -16.52
N GLY A 172 -20.42 -5.21 -16.19
CA GLY A 172 -21.85 -5.38 -15.97
C GLY A 172 -22.40 -4.36 -14.98
N GLY A 173 -23.22 -3.43 -15.49
CA GLY A 173 -24.23 -2.79 -14.66
C GLY A 173 -25.14 -3.88 -14.08
N ASP A 174 -25.77 -3.59 -12.95
CA ASP A 174 -26.80 -4.49 -12.47
C ASP A 174 -27.85 -4.62 -13.59
N ASN A 175 -28.12 -5.85 -14.02
CA ASN A 175 -29.19 -6.12 -15.00
C ASN A 175 -30.53 -6.23 -14.25
N CYS A 176 -30.67 -5.58 -13.09
CA CYS A 176 -31.84 -5.73 -12.27
C CYS A 176 -32.95 -4.86 -12.86
N LYS A 177 -34.09 -5.49 -13.17
CA LYS A 177 -35.24 -4.75 -13.68
C LYS A 177 -35.70 -3.79 -12.58
N ARG A 178 -35.76 -2.49 -12.91
CA ARG A 178 -36.27 -1.45 -12.01
C ARG A 178 -37.64 -1.87 -11.46
N GLY A 179 -37.76 -1.92 -10.13
CA GLY A 179 -39.00 -2.27 -9.43
C GLY A 179 -39.15 -3.74 -9.03
N GLN A 180 -38.07 -4.52 -9.01
CA GLN A 180 -38.08 -5.86 -8.40
C GLN A 180 -37.05 -5.98 -7.27
N ASP A 181 -37.47 -6.57 -6.15
CA ASP A 181 -36.67 -6.75 -4.93
C ASP A 181 -35.65 -7.88 -5.02
N THR A 182 -35.72 -8.71 -6.07
CA THR A 182 -34.74 -9.76 -6.33
C THR A 182 -34.26 -9.68 -7.77
N CYS A 183 -32.96 -9.52 -7.96
CA CYS A 183 -32.33 -9.87 -9.22
C CYS A 183 -32.46 -11.40 -9.29
N GLY A 184 -33.15 -11.93 -10.32
CA GLY A 184 -33.34 -13.37 -10.48
C GLY A 184 -32.02 -14.15 -10.33
N PRO A 185 -32.07 -15.48 -10.11
CA PRO A 185 -30.86 -16.28 -9.88
C PRO A 185 -29.83 -15.89 -10.93
N ALA A 186 -28.63 -15.49 -10.49
CA ALA A 186 -27.60 -14.94 -11.36
C ALA A 186 -27.31 -15.95 -12.47
N THR A 187 -28.03 -15.87 -13.57
CA THR A 187 -27.55 -16.33 -14.85
C THR A 187 -26.43 -15.37 -15.16
N LEU A 188 -25.23 -15.69 -14.65
CA LEU A 188 -24.01 -15.35 -15.35
C LEU A 188 -24.34 -15.59 -16.83
N PRO A 189 -24.17 -14.60 -17.72
CA PRO A 189 -24.24 -14.89 -19.14
C PRO A 189 -23.36 -16.12 -19.34
N GLN A 190 -23.97 -17.26 -19.70
CA GLN A 190 -23.21 -18.38 -20.20
C GLN A 190 -22.38 -17.79 -21.31
N GLY A 191 -21.06 -17.77 -21.08
CA GLY A 191 -20.14 -16.86 -21.73
C GLY A 191 -20.51 -16.66 -23.19
N ALA A 192 -20.89 -15.42 -23.54
CA ALA A 192 -20.58 -14.96 -24.87
C ALA A 192 -19.07 -15.17 -24.97
N GLY A 193 -18.69 -16.26 -25.64
CA GLY A 193 -17.32 -16.73 -25.61
C GLY A 193 -16.42 -15.55 -25.95
N ASP A 194 -15.41 -15.34 -25.10
CA ASP A 194 -14.21 -14.59 -25.48
C ASP A 194 -13.56 -15.35 -26.65
N THR A 195 -14.17 -15.23 -27.83
CA THR A 195 -13.72 -15.83 -29.08
C THR A 195 -12.60 -14.99 -29.69
N ALA A 196 -12.44 -13.75 -29.22
CA ALA A 196 -11.31 -12.92 -29.56
C ALA A 196 -10.06 -13.44 -28.87
N GLN A 197 -9.21 -14.14 -29.64
CA GLN A 197 -7.91 -14.57 -29.17
C GLN A 197 -7.04 -13.35 -28.81
N PRO A 198 -6.22 -13.42 -27.75
CA PRO A 198 -5.24 -12.38 -27.49
C PRO A 198 -4.30 -12.26 -28.68
N VAL A 199 -3.87 -11.03 -29.00
CA VAL A 199 -2.85 -10.77 -30.03
C VAL A 199 -1.58 -11.60 -29.78
N SER A 200 -0.70 -11.73 -30.77
CA SER A 200 0.58 -12.41 -30.56
C SER A 200 1.47 -11.65 -29.56
N GLU A 201 2.45 -12.34 -28.96
CA GLU A 201 3.43 -11.68 -28.08
C GLU A 201 4.17 -10.54 -28.77
N GLN A 202 4.55 -10.74 -30.04
CA GLN A 202 5.26 -9.73 -30.82
C GLN A 202 4.38 -8.51 -31.09
N ALA A 203 3.10 -8.71 -31.45
CA ALA A 203 2.17 -7.62 -31.65
C ALA A 203 1.93 -6.82 -30.36
N ALA A 204 1.75 -7.50 -29.22
CA ALA A 204 1.61 -6.83 -27.94
C ALA A 204 2.86 -6.05 -27.54
N LYS A 205 4.06 -6.60 -27.73
CA LYS A 205 5.33 -5.89 -27.47
C LYS A 205 5.46 -4.64 -28.36
N SER A 206 5.09 -4.74 -29.63
CA SER A 206 5.08 -3.59 -30.54
C SER A 206 4.08 -2.51 -30.12
N ALA A 207 2.90 -2.90 -29.65
CA ALA A 207 1.89 -1.96 -29.17
C ALA A 207 2.29 -1.29 -27.84
N ALA A 208 2.97 -2.01 -26.96
CA ALA A 208 3.42 -1.50 -25.67
C ALA A 208 4.70 -0.64 -25.77
N ALA A 209 5.54 -0.83 -26.80
CA ALA A 209 6.84 -0.18 -26.91
C ALA A 209 6.79 1.36 -26.82
N PRO A 210 5.86 2.09 -27.49
CA PRO A 210 5.76 3.54 -27.35
C PRO A 210 5.43 3.98 -25.93
N VAL A 211 4.53 3.26 -25.25
CA VAL A 211 4.12 3.55 -23.86
C VAL A 211 5.31 3.37 -22.91
N LEU A 212 6.05 2.27 -23.07
CA LEU A 212 7.24 1.99 -22.26
C LEU A 212 8.36 3.00 -22.54
N ALA A 213 8.55 3.42 -23.79
CA ALA A 213 9.47 4.52 -24.11
C ALA A 213 9.04 5.84 -23.46
N GLY A 214 7.74 6.14 -23.46
CA GLY A 214 7.16 7.28 -22.74
C GLY A 214 7.40 7.24 -21.23
N ALA A 215 7.41 6.03 -20.66
CA ALA A 215 7.76 5.78 -19.26
C ALA A 215 9.29 5.71 -18.99
N GLY A 216 10.15 5.94 -20.00
CA GLY A 216 11.60 5.89 -19.86
C GLY A 216 12.20 4.48 -19.80
N GLN A 217 11.50 3.48 -20.34
CA GLN A 217 11.84 2.06 -20.28
C GLN A 217 11.97 1.42 -21.66
N ALA A 218 12.43 2.17 -22.66
CA ALA A 218 12.52 1.71 -24.06
C ALA A 218 13.43 0.48 -24.24
N ASP A 219 14.54 0.42 -23.50
CA ASP A 219 15.57 -0.63 -23.64
C ASP A 219 15.37 -1.80 -22.66
N THR A 220 14.16 -1.93 -22.10
CA THR A 220 13.85 -2.96 -21.11
C THR A 220 13.47 -4.28 -21.77
N LYS A 221 13.90 -5.41 -21.19
CA LYS A 221 13.47 -6.74 -21.62
C LYS A 221 11.96 -6.91 -21.38
N LEU A 222 11.24 -7.33 -22.43
CA LEU A 222 9.79 -7.49 -22.39
C LEU A 222 9.37 -8.97 -22.31
N ASP A 223 8.49 -9.28 -21.36
CA ASP A 223 7.77 -10.55 -21.26
C ASP A 223 6.28 -10.32 -21.60
N ALA A 224 5.74 -11.08 -22.54
CA ALA A 224 4.33 -10.98 -22.96
C ALA A 224 3.60 -12.33 -22.89
N ARG A 225 4.13 -13.30 -22.14
CA ARG A 225 3.56 -14.65 -22.02
C ARG A 225 2.21 -14.67 -21.29
N LEU A 226 1.97 -13.69 -20.42
CA LEU A 226 0.75 -13.62 -19.62
C LEU A 226 -0.45 -13.14 -20.45
N THR A 227 -1.54 -13.91 -20.39
CA THR A 227 -2.85 -13.58 -20.97
C THR A 227 -3.94 -13.62 -19.90
N GLN A 228 -4.89 -12.71 -19.97
CA GLN A 228 -6.09 -12.66 -19.13
C GLN A 228 -7.31 -12.52 -20.04
N GLY A 229 -8.02 -13.63 -20.30
CA GLY A 229 -9.04 -13.68 -21.35
C GLY A 229 -8.43 -13.31 -22.71
N SER A 230 -9.05 -12.34 -23.39
CA SER A 230 -8.59 -11.79 -24.68
C SER A 230 -7.49 -10.72 -24.58
N VAL A 231 -7.08 -10.36 -23.36
CA VAL A 231 -6.05 -9.32 -23.11
C VAL A 231 -4.68 -9.97 -22.91
N ARG A 232 -3.67 -9.47 -23.60
CA ARG A 232 -2.27 -9.83 -23.36
C ARG A 232 -1.58 -8.78 -22.49
N VAL A 233 -0.82 -9.22 -21.50
CA VAL A 233 -0.08 -8.33 -20.59
C VAL A 233 1.41 -8.36 -20.95
N VAL A 234 1.96 -7.20 -21.28
CA VAL A 234 3.39 -6.97 -21.47
C VAL A 234 3.97 -6.46 -20.16
N THR A 235 4.93 -7.18 -19.61
CA THR A 235 5.69 -6.79 -18.41
C THR A 235 7.09 -6.35 -18.82
N ALA A 236 7.54 -5.24 -18.26
CA ALA A 236 8.86 -4.66 -18.47
C ALA A 236 9.56 -4.49 -17.11
N ASP A 237 10.66 -5.22 -16.90
CA ASP A 237 11.47 -5.17 -15.68
C ASP A 237 12.75 -4.37 -15.94
N PRO A 238 12.82 -3.08 -15.53
CA PRO A 238 13.94 -2.22 -15.88
C PRO A 238 15.24 -2.69 -15.22
N VAL A 239 16.36 -2.50 -15.90
CA VAL A 239 17.70 -2.70 -15.34
C VAL A 239 18.16 -1.37 -14.75
N ILE A 240 18.43 -1.35 -13.44
CA ILE A 240 18.84 -0.15 -12.71
C ILE A 240 20.24 -0.35 -12.17
N GLY A 241 21.16 0.55 -12.51
CA GLY A 241 22.57 0.42 -12.12
C GLY A 241 23.26 -0.84 -12.64
N GLY A 242 22.79 -1.40 -13.77
CA GLY A 242 23.29 -2.66 -14.32
C GLY A 242 22.73 -3.92 -13.65
N LEU A 243 21.83 -3.79 -12.67
CA LEU A 243 21.23 -4.91 -11.94
C LEU A 243 19.76 -5.11 -12.36
N PRO A 244 19.30 -6.36 -12.52
CA PRO A 244 17.89 -6.66 -12.78
C PRO A 244 17.03 -6.27 -11.58
N THR A 245 15.79 -5.86 -11.83
CA THR A 245 14.84 -5.49 -10.76
C THR A 245 13.73 -6.52 -10.56
N GLN A 246 13.22 -6.59 -9.33
CA GLN A 246 11.98 -7.29 -9.00
C GLN A 246 11.07 -6.36 -8.18
N GLY A 247 9.78 -6.33 -8.52
CA GLY A 247 8.81 -5.45 -7.86
C GLY A 247 8.86 -3.99 -8.33
N TRP A 248 9.59 -3.69 -9.41
CA TRP A 248 9.70 -2.36 -10.04
C TRP A 248 9.27 -2.35 -11.51
N SER A 249 8.45 -3.34 -11.90
CA SER A 249 8.02 -3.56 -13.28
C SER A 249 6.97 -2.55 -13.73
N SER A 250 6.99 -2.18 -15.01
CA SER A 250 5.82 -1.63 -15.69
C SER A 250 5.01 -2.73 -16.37
N LYS A 251 3.69 -2.57 -16.43
CA LYS A 251 2.79 -3.49 -17.13
C LYS A 251 1.89 -2.72 -18.09
N VAL A 252 1.72 -3.26 -19.29
CA VAL A 252 0.85 -2.71 -20.33
C VAL A 252 -0.08 -3.82 -20.81
N SER A 253 -1.38 -3.60 -20.72
CA SER A 253 -2.43 -4.52 -21.15
C SER A 253 -2.88 -4.15 -22.56
N VAL A 254 -2.81 -5.11 -23.48
CA VAL A 254 -3.15 -4.96 -24.90
C VAL A 254 -4.36 -5.83 -25.22
N GLY A 255 -5.41 -5.19 -25.74
CA GLY A 255 -6.64 -5.87 -26.16
C GLY A 255 -6.44 -6.75 -27.40
N PRO A 256 -7.46 -7.55 -27.77
CA PRO A 256 -7.41 -8.44 -28.93
C PRO A 256 -7.29 -7.71 -30.27
N ASP A 257 -7.61 -6.41 -30.31
CA ASP A 257 -7.46 -5.52 -31.46
C ASP A 257 -6.08 -4.82 -31.52
N GLY A 258 -5.18 -5.12 -30.58
CA GLY A 258 -3.85 -4.50 -30.49
C GLY A 258 -3.84 -3.13 -29.81
N THR A 259 -4.96 -2.67 -29.27
CA THR A 259 -5.02 -1.38 -28.56
C THR A 259 -4.56 -1.51 -27.11
N VAL A 260 -3.90 -0.48 -26.58
CA VAL A 260 -3.55 -0.42 -25.15
C VAL A 260 -4.82 -0.07 -24.37
N VAL A 261 -5.24 -0.97 -23.48
CA VAL A 261 -6.49 -0.82 -22.70
C VAL A 261 -6.23 -0.44 -21.25
N ALA A 262 -5.07 -0.79 -20.71
CA ALA A 262 -4.63 -0.41 -19.37
C ALA A 262 -3.10 -0.42 -19.26
N GLY A 263 -2.57 0.25 -18.24
CA GLY A 263 -1.15 0.15 -17.91
C GLY A 263 -0.84 0.72 -16.53
N SER A 264 0.26 0.29 -15.94
CA SER A 264 0.76 0.84 -14.67
C SER A 264 2.26 0.66 -14.52
N GLY A 265 2.87 1.49 -13.66
CA GLY A 265 4.30 1.42 -13.38
C GLY A 265 4.78 2.58 -12.54
N GLU A 266 6.09 2.82 -12.59
CA GLU A 266 6.77 3.94 -11.92
C GLU A 266 7.40 4.85 -12.98
N LEU A 267 7.13 6.16 -12.92
CA LEU A 267 7.57 7.10 -13.95
C LEU A 267 8.93 7.73 -13.64
N LYS A 268 9.23 7.94 -12.34
CA LYS A 268 10.49 8.56 -11.93
C LYS A 268 11.55 7.50 -11.73
N ALA A 269 12.67 7.64 -12.45
CA ALA A 269 13.82 6.77 -12.27
C ALA A 269 14.40 6.90 -10.84
N PRO A 270 14.64 5.79 -10.13
CA PRO A 270 15.34 5.81 -8.85
C PRO A 270 16.75 6.39 -8.96
N VAL A 271 17.19 7.11 -7.93
CA VAL A 271 18.53 7.71 -7.85
C VAL A 271 19.40 6.86 -6.95
N ARG A 272 20.65 6.60 -7.35
CA ARG A 272 21.63 5.86 -6.53
C ARG A 272 21.76 6.54 -5.16
N ALA A 273 21.58 5.78 -4.08
CA ALA A 273 21.59 6.30 -2.72
C ALA A 273 22.92 5.98 -2.01
N ALA A 274 23.13 4.74 -1.60
CA ALA A 274 24.34 4.29 -0.91
C ALA A 274 24.70 2.86 -1.32
N ASP A 275 25.94 2.45 -1.07
CA ASP A 275 26.31 1.05 -1.12
C ASP A 275 26.06 0.41 0.24
N GLU A 276 25.43 -0.76 0.26
CA GLU A 276 25.27 -1.57 1.47
C GLU A 276 26.09 -2.86 1.36
N PRO A 277 26.60 -3.40 2.47
CA PRO A 277 27.29 -4.67 2.44
C PRO A 277 26.28 -5.80 2.18
N VAL A 278 26.66 -6.76 1.34
CA VAL A 278 25.79 -7.87 0.95
C VAL A 278 26.38 -9.22 1.37
N VAL A 279 25.51 -10.19 1.59
CA VAL A 279 25.89 -11.59 1.81
C VAL A 279 25.92 -12.36 0.50
N GLY A 280 26.64 -13.47 0.48
CA GLY A 280 26.67 -14.37 -0.67
C GLY A 280 25.36 -15.16 -0.85
N ALA A 281 25.15 -15.70 -2.04
CA ALA A 281 23.91 -16.39 -2.39
C ALA A 281 23.65 -17.64 -1.56
N VAL A 282 24.70 -18.33 -1.09
CA VAL A 282 24.57 -19.50 -0.20
C VAL A 282 23.97 -19.09 1.15
N GLU A 283 24.47 -18.01 1.73
CA GLU A 283 23.97 -17.50 3.01
C GLU A 283 22.54 -16.97 2.85
N ALA A 284 22.25 -16.23 1.78
CA ALA A 284 20.90 -15.79 1.47
C ALA A 284 19.92 -16.97 1.31
N LEU A 285 20.29 -18.02 0.58
CA LEU A 285 19.44 -19.21 0.44
C LEU A 285 19.19 -19.91 1.79
N ALA A 286 20.19 -19.94 2.67
CA ALA A 286 20.04 -20.46 4.03
C ALA A 286 19.04 -19.62 4.86
N ARG A 287 19.10 -18.29 4.76
CA ARG A 287 18.14 -17.37 5.40
C ARG A 287 16.72 -17.59 4.89
N LEU A 288 16.54 -17.76 3.57
CA LEU A 288 15.25 -18.07 2.95
C LEU A 288 14.64 -19.38 3.48
N ASN A 289 15.46 -20.43 3.59
CA ASN A 289 15.04 -21.72 4.12
C ASN A 289 14.70 -21.65 5.61
N ALA A 290 15.50 -20.92 6.40
CA ALA A 290 15.27 -20.77 7.84
C ALA A 290 13.92 -20.11 8.16
N ARG A 291 13.47 -19.15 7.34
CA ARG A 291 12.15 -18.51 7.52
C ARG A 291 10.98 -19.36 7.03
N SER A 292 11.23 -20.28 6.11
CA SER A 292 10.21 -21.19 5.57
C SER A 292 9.97 -22.42 6.48
N GLY A 293 10.85 -22.66 7.45
CA GLY A 293 10.67 -23.62 8.52
C GLY A 293 9.74 -23.06 9.60
N GLY A 294 8.43 -23.18 9.42
CA GLY A 294 7.47 -22.98 10.51
C GLY A 294 7.80 -23.87 11.71
N SER A 295 7.46 -23.42 12.92
CA SER A 295 7.77 -24.06 14.21
C SER A 295 7.64 -25.59 14.17
N ASP A 296 8.62 -26.30 14.74
CA ASP A 296 8.50 -27.70 15.13
C ASP A 296 7.10 -27.92 15.70
N GLY A 297 6.33 -28.86 15.14
CA GLY A 297 4.88 -29.04 15.34
C GLY A 297 4.39 -29.34 16.77
N THR A 298 5.08 -28.82 17.78
CA THR A 298 4.79 -28.86 19.22
C THR A 298 3.96 -27.66 19.69
N GLY A 299 3.62 -26.72 18.82
CA GLY A 299 2.65 -25.65 19.13
C GLY A 299 1.25 -26.25 19.38
N PRO A 300 0.44 -25.69 20.31
CA PRO A 300 -0.95 -26.07 20.42
C PRO A 300 -1.60 -25.86 19.04
N GLY A 301 -2.23 -26.89 18.49
CA GLY A 301 -2.91 -26.82 17.20
C GLY A 301 -3.93 -25.67 17.10
N PRO A 302 -4.48 -25.40 15.91
CA PRO A 302 -5.33 -24.24 15.65
C PRO A 302 -6.37 -24.08 16.77
N SER A 303 -6.33 -22.92 17.44
CA SER A 303 -7.26 -22.58 18.50
C SER A 303 -8.69 -22.68 17.98
N GLY A 304 -9.53 -23.40 18.72
CA GLY A 304 -10.92 -23.69 18.37
C GLY A 304 -11.72 -22.45 17.97
N CYS A 305 -12.76 -22.70 17.18
CA CYS A 305 -13.63 -21.71 16.56
C CYS A 305 -13.97 -20.52 17.48
N ALA A 306 -13.82 -19.31 16.95
CA ALA A 306 -14.33 -18.11 17.59
C ALA A 306 -15.84 -18.27 17.86
N THR A 307 -16.26 -18.21 19.12
CA THR A 307 -17.68 -18.14 19.49
C THR A 307 -18.16 -16.69 19.32
N SER A 308 -19.37 -16.52 18.77
CA SER A 308 -20.03 -15.22 18.67
C SER A 308 -20.25 -14.60 20.06
N VAL A 309 -20.22 -13.27 20.13
CA VAL A 309 -20.64 -12.47 21.30
C VAL A 309 -21.98 -11.79 20.99
N PRO A 310 -22.94 -11.72 21.94
CA PRO A 310 -22.81 -12.06 23.37
C PRO A 310 -22.79 -13.57 23.66
N GLN A 311 -22.08 -13.97 24.71
CA GLN A 311 -21.89 -15.38 25.10
C GLN A 311 -23.08 -16.01 25.84
N THR A 312 -24.24 -15.37 25.80
CA THR A 312 -25.49 -15.89 26.34
C THR A 312 -26.53 -15.84 25.22
N PRO A 313 -26.90 -16.97 24.63
CA PRO A 313 -28.02 -17.02 23.70
C PRO A 313 -29.32 -16.77 24.47
N ASP A 314 -30.20 -15.92 23.95
CA ASP A 314 -31.55 -15.71 24.50
C ASP A 314 -32.48 -16.93 24.30
N THR A 315 -31.98 -18.01 23.67
CA THR A 315 -32.74 -19.23 23.39
C THR A 315 -31.91 -20.46 23.76
N PRO A 316 -32.40 -21.39 24.59
CA PRO A 316 -31.68 -22.64 24.86
C PRO A 316 -31.64 -23.48 23.58
N THR A 317 -30.46 -23.66 22.99
CA THR A 317 -30.24 -24.66 21.92
C THR A 317 -30.35 -26.07 22.53
N GLY A 318 -31.26 -26.88 21.99
CA GLY A 318 -31.43 -28.28 22.40
C GLY A 318 -30.17 -29.10 22.15
N ALA A 319 -29.94 -30.11 23.00
CA ALA A 319 -28.72 -30.93 23.08
C ALA A 319 -28.42 -31.83 21.86
N THR A 320 -28.90 -31.50 20.65
CA THR A 320 -28.66 -32.29 19.43
C THR A 320 -28.19 -31.49 18.22
N ASP A 321 -28.05 -30.16 18.32
CA ASP A 321 -27.38 -29.38 17.27
C ASP A 321 -25.86 -29.34 17.52
N THR A 322 -25.14 -30.30 16.94
CA THR A 322 -23.71 -30.15 16.72
C THR A 322 -23.49 -29.00 15.74
N LEU A 323 -23.13 -27.83 16.24
CA LEU A 323 -22.60 -26.74 15.42
C LEU A 323 -21.47 -27.30 14.52
N PRO A 324 -21.45 -27.00 13.21
CA PRO A 324 -20.49 -27.56 12.27
C PRO A 324 -19.12 -26.88 12.49
N CYS A 325 -18.46 -27.25 13.57
CA CYS A 325 -17.16 -26.76 13.99
C CYS A 325 -16.21 -27.92 14.27
N ASN A 326 -16.37 -29.03 13.53
CA ASN A 326 -15.35 -30.04 13.41
C ASN A 326 -14.62 -29.85 12.07
N PRO A 327 -13.62 -28.96 11.96
CA PRO A 327 -12.67 -29.11 10.89
C PRO A 327 -11.83 -30.35 11.23
N GLU A 328 -12.13 -31.49 10.60
CA GLU A 328 -11.12 -32.54 10.50
C GLU A 328 -9.81 -31.87 10.08
N PRO A 329 -8.66 -32.18 10.74
CA PRO A 329 -7.40 -31.57 10.38
C PRO A 329 -7.17 -31.79 8.89
N ARG A 330 -7.29 -30.70 8.11
CA ARG A 330 -7.06 -30.76 6.66
C ARG A 330 -5.67 -31.36 6.47
N PRO A 331 -5.53 -32.43 5.67
CA PRO A 331 -4.23 -33.06 5.47
C PRO A 331 -3.21 -32.00 5.08
N MET A 332 -2.22 -31.75 5.94
CA MET A 332 -1.12 -30.87 5.60
C MET A 332 -0.40 -31.51 4.42
N LYS A 333 -0.22 -30.75 3.32
CA LYS A 333 0.62 -31.24 2.22
C LYS A 333 2.02 -31.54 2.80
N PRO A 334 2.67 -32.63 2.39
CA PRO A 334 4.00 -32.95 2.90
C PRO A 334 4.99 -31.83 2.59
N PRO A 335 6.02 -31.64 3.44
CA PRO A 335 7.15 -30.78 3.12
C PRO A 335 7.72 -31.15 1.75
N ARG A 336 8.16 -30.15 0.99
CA ARG A 336 8.69 -30.38 -0.36
C ARG A 336 10.00 -29.63 -0.57
N THR A 337 10.90 -30.29 -1.30
CA THR A 337 12.13 -29.65 -1.76
C THR A 337 11.94 -29.14 -3.18
N GLU A 338 12.44 -27.95 -3.45
CA GLU A 338 12.44 -27.35 -4.78
C GLU A 338 13.86 -26.99 -5.21
N THR A 339 14.21 -27.33 -6.44
CA THR A 339 15.55 -27.12 -7.00
C THR A 339 15.76 -25.68 -7.42
N VAL A 340 16.85 -25.07 -6.93
CA VAL A 340 17.41 -23.81 -7.40
C VAL A 340 18.46 -24.12 -8.47
N ARG A 341 18.27 -23.55 -9.66
CA ARG A 341 19.13 -23.74 -10.84
C ARG A 341 20.18 -22.64 -11.00
N GLY A 342 20.02 -21.52 -10.31
CA GLY A 342 20.92 -20.38 -10.40
C GLY A 342 20.52 -19.28 -9.44
N ALA A 343 21.44 -18.35 -9.22
CA ALA A 343 21.18 -17.13 -8.49
C ALA A 343 21.88 -15.95 -9.17
N VAL A 344 21.21 -14.82 -9.24
CA VAL A 344 21.79 -13.55 -9.68
C VAL A 344 21.54 -12.48 -8.63
N LEU A 345 22.52 -11.60 -8.43
CA LEU A 345 22.30 -10.42 -7.60
C LEU A 345 21.50 -9.40 -8.40
N GLY A 346 20.45 -8.89 -7.79
CA GLY A 346 19.53 -7.91 -8.37
C GLY A 346 19.07 -6.90 -7.32
N LEU A 347 18.00 -6.21 -7.65
CA LEU A 347 17.42 -5.14 -6.86
C LEU A 347 15.93 -5.39 -6.62
N ALA A 348 15.51 -5.53 -5.38
CA ALA A 348 14.11 -5.70 -5.02
C ALA A 348 13.51 -4.39 -4.50
N ALA A 349 12.23 -4.16 -4.76
CA ALA A 349 11.50 -3.07 -4.13
C ALA A 349 11.54 -3.20 -2.60
N GLY A 350 11.96 -2.13 -1.92
CA GLY A 350 12.12 -2.11 -0.47
C GLY A 350 12.23 -0.70 0.08
N THR A 351 12.75 -0.60 1.30
CA THR A 351 13.02 0.66 1.98
C THR A 351 14.52 0.82 2.11
N VAL A 352 15.06 1.93 1.63
CA VAL A 352 16.49 2.24 1.78
C VAL A 352 16.77 2.77 3.19
N ASP A 353 18.05 2.79 3.61
CA ASP A 353 18.46 3.24 4.96
C ASP A 353 17.92 4.63 5.37
N SER A 354 17.69 5.53 4.41
CA SER A 354 17.09 6.84 4.66
C SER A 354 15.59 6.80 4.99
N GLY A 355 14.96 5.62 4.98
CA GLY A 355 13.53 5.41 5.23
C GLY A 355 12.63 5.60 4.00
N GLU A 356 13.20 5.94 2.85
CA GLU A 356 12.47 6.17 1.61
C GLU A 356 12.19 4.84 0.88
N ARG A 357 11.10 4.79 0.11
CA ARG A 357 10.86 3.69 -0.82
C ARG A 357 11.96 3.68 -1.89
N GLY A 358 12.40 2.50 -2.27
CA GLY A 358 13.43 2.37 -3.28
C GLY A 358 13.68 0.91 -3.68
N LEU A 359 14.91 0.68 -4.10
CA LEU A 359 15.44 -0.60 -4.53
C LEU A 359 16.63 -0.96 -3.65
N VAL A 360 16.58 -2.16 -3.07
CA VAL A 360 17.63 -2.72 -2.21
C VAL A 360 18.21 -3.99 -2.82
N PRO A 361 19.51 -4.26 -2.62
CA PRO A 361 20.14 -5.52 -3.03
C PRO A 361 19.39 -6.77 -2.59
N ALA A 362 19.20 -7.69 -3.53
CA ALA A 362 18.53 -8.97 -3.30
C ALA A 362 19.06 -10.07 -4.21
N TRP A 363 19.10 -11.30 -3.71
CA TRP A 363 19.38 -12.49 -4.51
C TRP A 363 18.10 -13.00 -5.16
N PHE A 364 18.17 -13.20 -6.47
CA PHE A 364 17.10 -13.78 -7.27
C PHE A 364 17.46 -15.23 -7.59
N PHE A 365 16.80 -16.16 -6.91
CA PHE A 365 16.95 -17.58 -7.11
C PHE A 365 16.02 -18.08 -8.20
N GLU A 366 16.57 -18.67 -9.27
CA GLU A 366 15.78 -19.34 -10.30
C GLU A 366 15.40 -20.74 -9.80
N VAL A 367 14.13 -20.90 -9.42
CA VAL A 367 13.57 -22.17 -8.96
C VAL A 367 12.97 -22.93 -10.15
N ALA A 368 13.29 -24.20 -10.23
CA ALA A 368 12.80 -25.09 -11.27
C ALA A 368 11.27 -25.17 -11.29
N GLY A 369 10.69 -25.09 -12.48
CA GLY A 369 9.29 -25.42 -12.68
C GLY A 369 9.05 -26.91 -12.45
N LYS A 370 7.84 -27.25 -11.98
CA LYS A 370 7.40 -28.64 -11.80
C LYS A 370 6.93 -29.21 -13.13
N ASP A 371 7.16 -30.50 -13.35
CA ASP A 371 6.63 -31.26 -14.49
C ASP A 371 6.91 -30.60 -15.86
N GLY A 372 8.11 -30.01 -16.00
CA GLY A 372 8.52 -29.32 -17.24
C GLY A 372 7.94 -27.91 -17.40
N GLY A 373 7.24 -27.39 -16.40
CA GLY A 373 6.74 -26.01 -16.37
C GLY A 373 7.86 -24.95 -16.32
N PRO A 374 7.51 -23.66 -16.54
CA PRO A 374 8.47 -22.57 -16.51
C PRO A 374 9.11 -22.42 -15.13
N SER A 375 10.38 -22.01 -15.09
CA SER A 375 11.01 -21.59 -13.84
C SER A 375 10.36 -20.34 -13.27
N ARG A 376 10.54 -20.13 -11.97
CA ARG A 376 10.11 -18.93 -11.27
C ARG A 376 11.24 -18.35 -10.45
N THR A 377 11.19 -17.04 -10.24
CA THR A 377 12.16 -16.35 -9.39
C THR A 377 11.65 -16.26 -7.96
N VAL A 378 12.48 -16.67 -7.00
CA VAL A 378 12.28 -16.39 -5.57
C VAL A 378 13.31 -15.38 -5.14
N VAL A 379 12.88 -14.37 -4.39
CA VAL A 379 13.71 -13.20 -4.03
C VAL A 379 14.03 -13.23 -2.54
N GLU A 380 15.30 -12.98 -2.23
CA GLU A 380 15.81 -12.90 -0.87
C GLU A 380 16.62 -11.61 -0.67
N PRO A 381 16.35 -10.79 0.36
CA PRO A 381 17.19 -9.64 0.68
C PRO A 381 18.66 -10.03 0.85
N ALA A 382 19.56 -9.28 0.22
CA ALA A 382 21.00 -9.58 0.25
C ALA A 382 21.74 -8.81 1.34
N SER A 383 21.08 -7.91 2.07
CA SER A 383 21.72 -7.08 3.09
C SER A 383 22.44 -7.92 4.15
N SER A 384 23.70 -7.57 4.46
CA SER A 384 24.43 -8.23 5.56
C SER A 384 23.84 -7.93 6.92
N ARG A 385 23.22 -6.75 7.06
CA ARG A 385 22.36 -6.44 8.18
C ARG A 385 21.18 -7.40 8.15
N GLU A 386 21.04 -8.15 9.23
CA GLU A 386 19.87 -8.97 9.46
C GLU A 386 18.66 -8.03 9.37
N THR A 387 17.84 -8.21 8.33
CA THR A 387 16.58 -7.49 8.24
C THR A 387 15.77 -8.01 9.42
N VAL A 388 15.75 -7.24 10.50
CA VAL A 388 14.85 -7.51 11.62
C VAL A 388 13.46 -7.40 11.01
N ALA A 389 12.87 -8.55 10.66
CA ALA A 389 11.44 -8.65 10.54
C ALA A 389 10.88 -8.00 11.81
N PRO A 390 9.93 -7.06 11.73
CA PRO A 390 9.33 -6.48 12.92
C PRO A 390 8.62 -7.60 13.67
N GLY A 391 9.32 -8.28 14.57
CA GLY A 391 8.85 -9.54 15.12
C GLY A 391 9.90 -10.59 15.46
N ALA A 392 11.04 -10.24 16.08
CA ALA A 392 11.74 -11.14 17.01
C ALA A 392 12.88 -10.39 17.71
N GLY A 393 12.87 -10.37 19.04
CA GLY A 393 14.07 -10.17 19.87
C GLY A 393 14.57 -8.74 20.13
N ALA A 394 14.35 -7.76 19.26
CA ALA A 394 14.66 -6.37 19.60
C ALA A 394 13.58 -5.80 20.54
N SER A 395 14.00 -5.14 21.62
CA SER A 395 13.09 -4.36 22.49
C SER A 395 12.25 -3.45 21.60
N ARG A 396 10.95 -3.74 21.51
CA ARG A 396 10.04 -2.98 20.64
C ARG A 396 9.91 -1.59 21.24
N THR A 397 9.92 -0.56 20.42
CA THR A 397 9.71 0.82 20.87
C THR A 397 8.45 1.36 20.24
N VAL A 398 7.72 2.18 21.00
CA VAL A 398 6.49 2.82 20.52
C VAL A 398 6.69 4.34 20.49
N PRO A 399 6.25 5.03 19.42
CA PRO A 399 6.42 6.46 19.33
C PRO A 399 5.43 7.18 20.25
N GLY A 400 5.90 8.24 20.92
CA GLY A 400 5.00 9.23 21.54
C GLY A 400 4.28 10.05 20.48
N PHE A 401 3.10 10.59 20.82
CA PHE A 401 2.40 11.56 19.96
C PHE A 401 2.21 12.94 20.62
N SER A 402 2.37 13.05 21.94
CA SER A 402 2.35 14.34 22.65
C SER A 402 2.97 14.22 24.05
N TYR A 403 3.22 15.36 24.69
CA TYR A 403 3.67 15.39 26.08
C TYR A 403 2.99 16.50 26.90
N LYS A 404 2.98 16.30 28.23
CA LYS A 404 2.66 17.30 29.25
C LYS A 404 3.81 17.38 30.23
N GLU A 405 4.20 18.58 30.62
CA GLU A 405 5.17 18.81 31.67
C GLU A 405 4.58 19.52 32.88
N ALA A 406 5.05 19.12 34.06
CA ALA A 406 4.81 19.79 35.32
C ALA A 406 6.14 19.78 36.11
N ASP A 407 6.77 20.95 36.24
CA ASP A 407 8.10 21.11 36.83
C ASP A 407 9.17 20.21 36.17
N ARG A 408 9.60 19.18 36.90
CA ARG A 408 10.57 18.16 36.46
C ARG A 408 9.90 16.90 35.94
N THR A 409 8.58 16.83 35.97
CA THR A 409 7.80 15.66 35.60
C THR A 409 7.35 15.79 34.16
N LEU A 410 7.79 14.86 33.31
CA LEU A 410 7.40 14.78 31.91
C LEU A 410 6.48 13.58 31.72
N THR A 411 5.26 13.82 31.26
CA THR A 411 4.26 12.79 30.92
C THR A 411 4.15 12.69 29.41
N VAL A 412 4.45 11.52 28.86
CA VAL A 412 4.44 11.25 27.42
C VAL A 412 3.21 10.40 27.10
N ASN A 413 2.42 10.84 26.11
CA ASN A 413 1.25 10.11 25.63
C ASN A 413 1.58 9.33 24.35
N PHE A 414 1.12 8.09 24.27
CA PHE A 414 1.42 7.16 23.19
C PHE A 414 0.27 6.16 22.98
N TRP A 415 0.30 5.46 21.85
CA TRP A 415 -0.60 4.32 21.59
C TRP A 415 0.13 3.03 21.92
N GLY A 416 -0.42 2.24 22.85
CA GLY A 416 0.14 0.95 23.26
C GLY A 416 -0.85 -0.20 23.05
N GLY A 417 -0.36 -1.34 22.56
CA GLY A 417 -1.09 -2.60 22.59
C GLY A 417 -1.34 -3.13 24.01
N VAL A 418 -2.43 -3.86 24.21
CA VAL A 418 -2.90 -4.30 25.54
C VAL A 418 -2.16 -5.51 26.14
N CYS A 419 -1.31 -6.21 25.37
CA CYS A 419 -0.61 -7.42 25.84
C CYS A 419 0.84 -7.16 26.28
N SER A 420 1.20 -5.91 26.49
CA SER A 420 2.55 -5.48 26.80
C SER A 420 2.58 -4.55 28.00
N THR A 421 3.75 -4.51 28.65
CA THR A 421 4.10 -3.52 29.66
C THR A 421 5.01 -2.48 29.02
N TYR A 422 4.85 -1.22 29.39
CA TYR A 422 5.59 -0.10 28.80
C TYR A 422 6.44 0.60 29.86
N ALA A 423 7.62 1.05 29.45
CA ALA A 423 8.52 1.88 30.26
C ALA A 423 9.01 3.07 29.44
N VAL A 424 9.11 4.25 30.06
CA VAL A 424 9.62 5.46 29.42
C VAL A 424 10.96 5.84 30.04
N GLU A 425 11.94 6.16 29.20
CA GLU A 425 13.23 6.72 29.58
C GLU A 425 13.38 8.12 28.97
N ALA A 426 14.03 9.03 29.71
CA ALA A 426 14.41 10.35 29.20
C ALA A 426 15.92 10.55 29.31
N ARG A 427 16.53 11.09 28.26
CA ARG A 427 17.93 11.54 28.23
C ARG A 427 17.95 13.03 27.91
N GLU A 428 18.57 13.81 28.78
CA GLU A 428 18.70 15.26 28.60
C GLU A 428 20.03 15.55 27.89
N GLU A 429 19.95 16.01 26.64
CA GLU A 429 21.11 16.28 25.79
C GLU A 429 21.02 17.70 25.21
N GLY A 430 21.82 18.62 25.77
CA GLY A 430 21.87 20.01 25.32
C GLY A 430 20.50 20.69 25.37
N THR A 431 19.95 21.03 24.21
CA THR A 431 18.65 21.71 24.05
C THR A 431 17.48 20.74 23.94
N ASP A 432 17.73 19.43 23.91
CA ASP A 432 16.71 18.42 23.65
C ASP A 432 16.59 17.43 24.82
N VAL A 433 15.39 16.90 25.00
CA VAL A 433 15.07 15.80 25.90
C VAL A 433 14.59 14.63 25.06
N LEU A 434 15.46 13.65 24.87
CA LEU A 434 15.17 12.45 24.10
C LEU A 434 14.34 11.49 24.95
N VAL A 435 13.13 11.13 24.49
CA VAL A 435 12.25 10.18 25.17
C VAL A 435 12.17 8.86 24.40
N LYS A 436 12.28 7.75 25.10
CA LYS A 436 12.17 6.40 24.53
C LYS A 436 11.14 5.59 25.30
N ILE A 437 10.12 5.10 24.62
CA ILE A 437 9.11 4.21 25.21
C ILE A 437 9.38 2.80 24.74
N THR A 438 9.64 1.90 25.68
CA THR A 438 9.94 0.48 25.43
C THR A 438 8.71 -0.37 25.71
N ASP A 439 8.29 -1.16 24.73
CA ASP A 439 7.28 -2.22 24.78
C ASP A 439 7.95 -3.54 25.19
N THR A 440 7.50 -4.11 26.31
CA THR A 440 7.86 -5.45 26.76
C THR A 440 6.64 -6.37 26.71
N PRO A 441 6.62 -7.40 25.84
CA PRO A 441 5.51 -8.33 25.74
C PRO A 441 5.33 -9.13 27.03
N ASN A 442 4.11 -9.18 27.56
CA ASN A 442 3.83 -9.93 28.78
C ASN A 442 3.95 -11.45 28.58
N LYS A 443 3.75 -11.92 27.34
CA LYS A 443 3.90 -13.33 26.94
C LYS A 443 4.64 -13.42 25.61
N PRO A 444 5.99 -13.45 25.62
CA PRO A 444 6.80 -13.58 24.42
C PRO A 444 6.37 -14.79 23.58
N GLY A 445 6.31 -14.64 22.25
CA GLY A 445 5.90 -15.70 21.33
C GLY A 445 4.39 -15.97 21.25
N ARG A 446 3.56 -15.34 22.09
CA ARG A 446 2.10 -15.45 22.01
C ARG A 446 1.50 -14.30 21.21
N ALA A 447 0.55 -14.62 20.32
CA ALA A 447 -0.20 -13.61 19.58
C ALA A 447 -0.94 -12.65 20.51
N CYS A 448 -0.92 -11.36 20.18
CA CYS A 448 -1.70 -10.32 20.85
C CYS A 448 -2.83 -9.86 19.94
N ILE A 449 -3.98 -9.52 20.53
CA ILE A 449 -5.07 -8.86 19.79
C ILE A 449 -4.61 -7.49 19.28
N MET A 450 -4.98 -7.15 18.04
CA MET A 450 -4.64 -5.88 17.38
C MET A 450 -5.50 -4.72 17.92
N LEU A 451 -5.34 -4.43 19.20
CA LEU A 451 -6.03 -3.36 19.92
C LEU A 451 -5.00 -2.43 20.56
N ALA A 452 -4.96 -1.18 20.10
CA ALA A 452 -4.17 -0.12 20.71
C ALA A 452 -5.04 0.74 21.63
N LYS A 453 -4.52 1.11 22.79
CA LYS A 453 -5.13 2.07 23.72
C LYS A 453 -4.22 3.29 23.83
N GLU A 454 -4.84 4.45 24.01
CA GLU A 454 -4.12 5.65 24.41
C GLU A 454 -3.65 5.45 25.85
N MET A 455 -2.36 5.62 26.07
CA MET A 455 -1.69 5.43 27.36
C MET A 455 -0.76 6.59 27.63
N SER A 456 -0.47 6.83 28.90
CA SER A 456 0.50 7.84 29.33
C SER A 456 1.50 7.24 30.30
N LEU A 457 2.75 7.67 30.18
CA LEU A 457 3.83 7.29 31.09
C LEU A 457 4.59 8.53 31.53
N THR A 458 5.09 8.49 32.76
CA THR A 458 5.74 9.63 33.40
C THR A 458 7.20 9.33 33.69
N VAL A 459 8.06 10.32 33.45
CA VAL A 459 9.49 10.29 33.79
C VAL A 459 9.89 11.59 34.47
N THR A 460 10.81 11.51 35.43
CA THR A 460 11.36 12.68 36.12
C THR A 460 12.68 13.09 35.47
N LEU A 461 12.72 14.32 34.96
CA LEU A 461 13.92 14.97 34.43
C LEU A 461 14.85 15.40 35.58
N GLN A 462 16.14 15.51 35.32
CA GLN A 462 17.18 16.07 36.19
C GLN A 462 16.96 17.57 36.42
N LYS A 463 16.53 18.31 35.39
CA LYS A 463 16.17 19.74 35.48
C LYS A 463 14.78 19.99 34.88
N PRO A 464 14.06 21.05 35.30
CA PRO A 464 12.79 21.43 34.67
C PRO A 464 12.94 21.58 33.16
N LEU A 465 11.91 21.22 32.38
CA LEU A 465 12.01 21.15 30.92
C LEU A 465 12.48 22.47 30.30
N GLY A 466 11.91 23.61 30.73
CA GLY A 466 12.26 24.93 30.19
C GLY A 466 11.98 25.03 28.70
N ASP A 467 12.87 25.67 27.95
CA ASP A 467 12.75 25.85 26.50
C ASP A 467 13.23 24.63 25.68
N ARG A 468 13.59 23.53 26.35
CA ARG A 468 14.11 22.33 25.70
C ARG A 468 13.03 21.57 24.97
N LYS A 469 13.37 21.03 23.81
CA LYS A 469 12.43 20.29 22.97
C LYS A 469 12.35 18.84 23.43
N VAL A 470 11.15 18.27 23.44
CA VAL A 470 10.97 16.84 23.66
C VAL A 470 10.98 16.14 22.31
N VAL A 471 11.90 15.20 22.13
CA VAL A 471 12.09 14.48 20.87
C VAL A 471 11.95 12.99 21.12
N ASP A 472 11.15 12.32 20.31
CA ASP A 472 11.04 10.87 20.36
C ASP A 472 12.33 10.23 19.82
N ALA A 473 13.04 9.49 20.66
CA ALA A 473 14.35 8.90 20.34
C ALA A 473 14.27 7.80 19.27
N THR A 474 13.07 7.25 19.01
CA THR A 474 12.86 6.19 18.01
C THR A 474 12.68 6.79 16.62
N THR A 475 11.93 7.88 16.53
CA THR A 475 11.54 8.50 15.25
C THR A 475 12.33 9.76 14.91
N GLY A 476 13.05 10.34 15.88
CA GLY A 476 13.72 11.63 15.76
C GLY A 476 12.76 12.82 15.65
N LYS A 477 11.45 12.62 15.84
CA LYS A 477 10.43 13.66 15.70
C LYS A 477 10.21 14.40 17.00
N GLN A 478 10.06 15.72 16.90
CA GLN A 478 9.63 16.54 18.04
C GLN A 478 8.18 16.20 18.41
N LEU A 479 7.93 15.96 19.69
CA LEU A 479 6.59 15.77 20.22
C LEU A 479 5.93 17.12 20.48
N PRO A 480 4.66 17.31 20.12
CA PRO A 480 3.92 18.52 20.49
C PRO A 480 3.56 18.51 21.98
N ARG A 481 3.60 19.69 22.59
CA ARG A 481 3.09 19.95 23.95
C ARG A 481 1.56 19.98 23.92
N GLN A 482 0.89 19.35 24.90
CA GLN A 482 -0.57 19.40 25.07
C GLN A 482 -1.04 20.68 25.73
#